data_AF-A0A1C4XNJ3-F1
#
_entry.id   AF-A0A1C4XNJ3-F1
#
_cell.length_a   1.000
_cell.length_b   1.000
_cell.length_c   1.000
_cell.angle_alpha   90.00
_cell.angle_beta   90.00
_cell.angle_gamma   90.00
#
_symmetry.space_group_name_H-M   'P 1'
#
loop_
_entity.id
_entity.type
_entity.pdbx_description
1 polymer ?
#
loop_
_entity_poly.entity_id
_entity_poly.type
_entity_poly.pdbx_seq_one_letter_code
_entity_poly.pdbx_strand_id
1 'polypeptide(L)'
;MSDLAAKLTRDRAIALVERIMSLDYADDDELGGWLDQLERDLVCPDGYVSGLIFWNDPALTAAEVVDRALAYQPIQMRSTPWTTLPST
;
A
#
# COMPACT_ATOMS: atom_id res chain seq x y z
N MET A 1 -4.34 -25.49 -8.97
CA MET A 1 -3.86 -24.12 -9.24
C MET A 1 -5.03 -23.19 -8.92
N SER A 2 -5.70 -23.40 -7.78
CA SER A 2 -5.44 -22.71 -6.51
C SER A 2 -5.64 -21.22 -6.76
N ASP A 3 -6.82 -20.71 -6.42
CA ASP A 3 -7.17 -19.30 -6.42
C ASP A 3 -5.93 -18.41 -6.43
N LEU A 4 -5.79 -17.62 -7.49
CA LEU A 4 -5.18 -16.31 -7.37
C LEU A 4 -5.51 -15.76 -5.98
N ALA A 5 -4.50 -15.34 -5.20
CA ALA A 5 -4.64 -14.19 -4.33
C ALA A 5 -6.05 -14.03 -3.73
N ALA A 6 -6.43 -14.88 -2.75
CA ALA A 6 -7.62 -14.63 -1.96
C ALA A 6 -7.47 -13.22 -1.39
N LYS A 7 -8.09 -12.24 -2.04
CA LYS A 7 -7.93 -10.81 -1.77
C LYS A 7 -7.95 -10.66 -0.27
N LEU A 8 -6.83 -10.17 0.26
CA LEU A 8 -6.61 -10.13 1.69
C LEU A 8 -7.80 -9.39 2.31
N THR A 9 -8.52 -10.06 3.21
CA THR A 9 -9.67 -9.44 3.87
C THR A 9 -9.15 -8.32 4.74
N ARG A 10 -9.97 -7.29 4.97
CA ARG A 10 -9.59 -6.15 5.82
C ARG A 10 -9.01 -6.62 7.16
N ASP A 11 -9.66 -7.57 7.82
CA ASP A 11 -9.21 -8.08 9.13
C ASP A 11 -7.86 -8.80 9.06
N ARG A 12 -7.62 -9.56 7.98
CA ARG A 12 -6.32 -10.20 7.77
C ARG A 12 -5.23 -9.18 7.48
N ALA A 13 -5.58 -8.06 6.82
CA ALA A 13 -4.63 -6.99 6.51
C ALA A 13 -4.23 -6.27 7.79
N ILE A 14 -5.22 -6.02 8.65
CA ILE A 14 -5.01 -5.43 9.97
C ILE A 14 -4.07 -6.32 10.79
N ALA A 15 -4.35 -7.62 10.89
CA ALA A 15 -3.50 -8.55 11.64
C ALA A 15 -2.05 -8.59 11.13
N LEU A 16 -1.85 -8.48 9.81
CA LEU A 16 -0.50 -8.43 9.23
C LEU A 16 0.20 -7.10 9.55
N VAL A 17 -0.50 -5.97 9.48
CA VAL A 17 0.04 -4.67 9.87
C VAL A 17 0.37 -4.62 11.37
N GLU A 18 -0.47 -5.18 12.23
CA GLU A 18 -0.19 -5.32 13.67
C GLU A 18 1.09 -6.11 13.93
N ARG A 19 1.31 -7.19 13.16
CA ARG A 19 2.52 -8.01 13.26
C ARG A 19 3.78 -7.23 12.86
N ILE A 20 3.70 -6.45 11.78
CA ILE A 20 4.78 -5.54 11.35
C ILE A 20 5.07 -4.49 12.43
N MET A 21 4.03 -3.82 12.95
CA MET A 21 4.17 -2.80 14.01
C MET A 21 4.74 -3.36 15.31
N SER A 22 4.50 -4.64 15.57
CA SER A 22 5.05 -5.37 16.73
C SER A 22 6.48 -5.88 16.50
N LEU A 23 7.07 -5.61 15.33
CA LEU A 23 8.40 -6.09 14.91
C LEU A 23 8.52 -7.62 14.92
N ASP A 24 7.43 -8.34 14.64
CA ASP A 24 7.37 -9.81 14.70
C ASP A 24 7.74 -10.47 13.36
N TYR A 25 8.81 -9.97 12.73
CA TYR A 25 9.45 -10.52 11.53
C TYR A 25 10.91 -10.89 11.84
N ALA A 26 11.42 -11.90 11.15
CA ALA A 26 12.77 -12.42 11.39
C ALA A 26 13.88 -11.51 10.83
N ASP A 27 13.62 -10.89 9.68
CA ASP A 27 14.58 -10.08 8.92
C ASP A 27 13.89 -9.09 7.96
N ASP A 28 14.71 -8.24 7.32
CA ASP A 28 14.24 -7.21 6.39
C ASP A 28 13.64 -7.78 5.10
N ASP A 29 14.05 -8.98 4.66
CA ASP A 29 13.49 -9.64 3.48
C ASP A 29 12.06 -10.13 3.78
N GLU A 30 11.82 -10.69 4.97
CA GLU A 30 10.46 -11.05 5.41
C GLU A 30 9.56 -9.82 5.55
N LEU A 31 10.06 -8.75 6.18
CA LEU A 31 9.33 -7.48 6.26
C LEU A 31 8.99 -6.94 4.87
N GLY A 32 9.97 -6.91 3.97
CA GLY A 32 9.81 -6.47 2.59
C GLY A 32 8.71 -7.26 1.89
N GLY A 33 8.75 -8.60 1.99
CA GLY A 33 7.74 -9.48 1.40
C GLY A 33 6.32 -9.25 1.92
N TRP A 34 6.16 -8.91 3.21
CA TRP A 34 4.86 -8.59 3.79
C TRP A 34 4.31 -7.23 3.34
N LEU A 35 5.16 -6.21 3.28
CA LEU A 35 4.77 -4.89 2.77
C LEU A 35 4.36 -4.98 1.30
N ASP A 36 5.16 -5.67 0.50
CA ASP A 36 4.89 -6.00 -0.89
C ASP A 36 3.53 -6.69 -1.09
N GLN A 37 3.22 -7.66 -0.21
CA GLN A 37 1.94 -8.36 -0.23
C GLN A 37 0.78 -7.42 0.08
N LEU A 38 0.91 -6.59 1.12
CA LEU A 38 -0.10 -5.60 1.49
C LEU A 38 -0.37 -4.62 0.35
N GLU A 39 0.66 -4.08 -0.27
CA GLU A 39 0.53 -3.08 -1.35
C GLU A 39 -0.13 -3.66 -2.59
N ARG A 40 0.23 -4.90 -2.97
CA ARG A 40 -0.44 -5.62 -4.06
C ARG A 40 -1.92 -5.89 -3.77
N ASP A 41 -2.25 -6.37 -2.58
CA ASP A 41 -3.61 -6.76 -2.21
C ASP A 41 -4.53 -5.55 -1.98
N LEU A 42 -3.98 -4.43 -1.48
CA LEU A 42 -4.68 -3.17 -1.25
C LEU A 42 -4.64 -2.23 -2.47
N VAL A 43 -3.97 -2.62 -3.56
CA VAL A 43 -3.84 -1.84 -4.80
C VAL A 43 -3.22 -0.45 -4.54
N CYS A 44 -2.22 -0.42 -3.67
CA CYS A 44 -1.45 0.77 -3.33
C CYS A 44 -0.13 0.80 -4.14
N PRO A 45 0.45 1.98 -4.39
CA PRO A 45 1.78 2.06 -5.00
C PRO A 45 2.86 1.61 -4.01
N ASP A 46 4.01 1.25 -4.56
CA ASP A 46 5.20 0.84 -3.81
C ASP A 46 5.56 1.85 -2.71
N GLY A 47 5.78 1.34 -1.50
CA GLY A 47 6.16 2.12 -0.31
C GLY A 47 5.04 2.97 0.29
N TYR A 48 3.81 2.92 -0.22
CA TYR A 48 2.70 3.65 0.36
C TYR A 48 2.35 3.15 1.76
N VAL A 49 2.29 1.83 1.95
CA VAL A 49 1.91 1.23 3.23
C VAL A 49 3.03 1.39 4.25
N SER A 50 4.29 1.21 3.85
CA SER A 50 5.44 1.46 4.72
C SER A 50 5.50 2.93 5.16
N GLY A 51 5.20 3.87 4.26
CA GLY A 51 5.03 5.29 4.54
C GLY A 51 4.03 5.57 5.67
N LEU A 52 2.86 4.91 5.62
CA LEU A 52 1.83 5.04 6.64
C LEU A 52 2.25 4.47 8.00
N ILE A 53 3.01 3.37 8.02
CA ILE A 53 3.44 2.69 9.25
C ILE A 53 4.56 3.45 9.95
N PHE A 54 5.62 3.85 9.22
CA PHE A 54 6.85 4.33 9.84
C PHE A 54 7.01 5.86 9.83
N TRP A 55 6.28 6.58 8.98
CA TRP A 55 6.48 8.04 8.78
C TRP A 55 5.24 8.91 9.06
N ASN A 56 4.14 8.35 9.57
CA ASN A 56 2.98 9.15 9.94
C ASN A 56 3.11 9.72 11.38
N ASP A 57 2.85 11.02 11.54
CA ASP A 57 2.79 11.70 12.83
C ASP A 57 1.45 12.48 12.93
N PRO A 58 0.54 12.12 13.87
CA PRO A 58 0.69 11.10 14.91
C PRO A 58 0.71 9.67 14.34
N ALA A 59 1.34 8.72 15.04
CA ALA A 59 1.35 7.32 14.61
C ALA A 59 -0.08 6.78 14.41
N LEU A 60 -0.29 6.02 13.35
CA LEU A 60 -1.58 5.38 13.04
C LEU A 60 -1.68 4.01 13.73
N THR A 61 -2.90 3.61 14.05
CA THR A 61 -3.20 2.22 14.38
C THR A 61 -3.19 1.35 13.12
N ALA A 62 -3.03 0.03 13.26
CA ALA A 62 -3.08 -0.89 12.13
C ALA A 62 -4.40 -0.82 11.34
N ALA A 63 -5.53 -0.63 12.04
CA ALA A 63 -6.83 -0.42 11.41
C ALA A 63 -6.86 0.85 10.55
N GLU A 64 -6.33 1.97 11.05
CA GLU A 64 -6.27 3.23 10.31
C GLU A 64 -5.33 3.17 9.10
N VAL A 65 -4.21 2.45 9.22
CA VAL A 65 -3.31 2.19 8.07
C VAL A 65 -4.08 1.47 6.96
N VAL A 66 -4.77 0.38 7.29
CA VAL A 66 -5.54 -0.39 6.31
C VAL A 66 -6.70 0.42 5.74
N ASP A 67 -7.42 1.18 6.57
CA ASP A 67 -8.52 2.03 6.09
C ASP A 67 -8.03 3.10 5.12
N ARG A 68 -6.88 3.71 5.41
CA ARG A 68 -6.28 4.73 4.53
C ARG A 68 -5.73 4.15 3.24
N ALA A 69 -5.14 2.96 3.30
CA ALA A 69 -4.71 2.20 2.12
C ALA A 69 -5.91 1.83 1.23
N LEU A 70 -7.00 1.31 1.81
CA LEU A 70 -8.23 1.01 1.07
C LEU A 70 -8.91 2.24 0.47
N ALA A 71 -8.76 3.40 1.11
CA ALA A 71 -9.27 4.68 0.62
C ALA A 71 -8.35 5.34 -0.44
N TYR A 72 -7.18 4.77 -0.72
CA TYR A 72 -6.26 5.33 -1.69
C TYR A 72 -6.90 5.39 -3.09
N GLN A 73 -6.79 6.55 -3.74
CA GLN A 73 -7.24 6.79 -5.10
C GLN A 73 -6.08 7.42 -5.89
N PRO A 74 -5.50 6.71 -6.87
CA PRO A 74 -4.41 7.24 -7.67
C PRO A 74 -4.86 8.48 -8.46
N ILE A 75 -4.11 9.57 -8.38
CA ILE A 75 -4.34 10.74 -9.23
C ILE A 75 -3.97 10.37 -10.67
N GLN A 76 -4.95 10.37 -11.57
CA GLN A 76 -4.72 10.12 -12.99
C GLN A 76 -4.08 11.36 -13.62
N MET A 77 -2.78 11.34 -13.82
CA MET A 77 -2.10 12.42 -14.54
C MET A 77 -2.32 12.24 -16.04
N ARG A 78 -3.16 13.10 -16.63
CA ARG A 78 -3.42 13.09 -18.06
C ARG A 78 -2.26 13.77 -18.78
N SER A 79 -1.34 12.99 -19.34
CA SER A 79 -0.30 13.50 -20.23
C SER A 79 -0.94 14.03 -21.51
N THR A 80 -1.21 15.34 -21.58
CA THR A 80 -1.41 16.01 -22.87
C THR A 80 -0.03 16.25 -23.48
N PRO A 81 0.29 15.72 -24.66
CA PRO A 81 1.57 16.00 -25.30
C PRO A 81 1.70 17.52 -25.51
N TRP A 82 2.89 18.06 -25.27
CA TRP A 82 3.21 19.49 -25.35
C TRP A 82 3.20 20.04 -26.79
N THR A 83 2.65 19.30 -27.75
CA THR A 83 2.71 19.62 -29.17
C THR A 83 1.32 19.56 -29.79
N THR A 84 0.57 20.65 -29.69
CA THR A 84 -0.36 21.08 -30.76
C THR A 84 -0.56 22.59 -30.62
N LEU A 85 0.46 23.37 -30.98
CA LEU A 85 0.22 24.76 -31.38
C LEU A 85 -0.11 24.72 -32.87
N PRO A 86 -1.28 25.23 -33.30
CA PRO A 86 -1.56 25.37 -34.73
C PRO A 86 -0.56 26.39 -35.30
N SER A 87 0.25 25.95 -36.26
CA SER A 87 1.06 26.86 -37.07
C SER A 87 0.11 27.79 -37.81
N THR A 88 0.17 29.09 -37.50
CA THR A 88 -0.42 30.16 -38.30
C THR A 88 0.72 30.90 -38.99
#